data_AF-A0A4Z1T6W4-F1
#
_entry.id   AF-A0A4Z1T6W4-F1
#
_cell.length_a   1.000
_cell.length_b   1.000
_cell.length_c   1.000
_cell.angle_alpha   90.00
_cell.angle_beta   90.00
_cell.angle_gamma   90.00
#
_symmetry.space_group_name_H-M   'P 1'
#
loop_
_entity.id
_entity.type
_entity.pdbx_description
1 polymer ?
#
loop_
_entity_poly.entity_id
_entity_poly.type
_entity_poly.pdbx_seq_one_letter_code
_entity_poly.pdbx_strand_id
1 'polypeptide(L)'
;MGTSLGQKGRTYSKCRIVDNQGKECEQEDIKAKKMEDTAAWFAAVSACDMERVAGLVPRCAGIRNEMGETALMMAVRSSQIGVIPFLLRYEVGLKSASNKTALQLAVEQDDVVSATMLGDAEWDILTSGEETVLELAITRSAFCTLPYLATLYQRHDQRVLSKAILLACELQKLDLLATLICTSPPIQQAVLRCLADPSVNDDVRLRLLLSLRRTIQITDIQPDSKISDRTSSIIATTDSRISGLLSELEACRLTIWQLISEATQSRDTYERRLAALKEERDSLLQQLQRRRIESTPKTTTTTHSRPPKSQKTRGRSQSPIKPPNSKSYREVPSPPRTPTPLATSETPLGELERQLAGLLTDVSDLRYAVHALE
;
A
#
# COMPACT_ATOMS: atom_id res chain seq x y z
N MET A 1 38.07 18.85 72.12
CA MET A 1 38.72 18.85 70.79
C MET A 1 37.64 18.44 69.79
N GLY A 2 36.97 19.41 69.15
CA GLY A 2 37.16 19.75 67.72
C GLY A 2 36.27 18.83 66.86
N THR A 3 35.43 19.23 65.92
CA THR A 3 35.26 20.48 65.15
C THR A 3 33.96 20.36 64.33
N SER A 4 33.18 21.44 64.29
CA SER A 4 32.47 22.06 63.14
C SER A 4 32.12 21.24 61.88
N LEU A 5 30.86 21.35 61.42
CA LEU A 5 30.51 22.02 60.14
C LEU A 5 28.99 22.25 60.02
N GLY A 6 28.62 23.53 60.02
CA GLY A 6 27.24 24.01 60.05
C GLY A 6 26.59 24.12 58.68
N GLN A 7 25.31 23.73 58.63
CA GLN A 7 24.37 24.11 57.59
C GLN A 7 23.92 25.55 57.83
N LYS A 8 24.36 26.50 56.98
CA LYS A 8 23.75 27.83 56.91
C LYS A 8 22.60 27.79 55.91
N GLY A 9 21.38 27.68 56.43
CA GLY A 9 20.19 28.11 55.68
C GLY A 9 20.26 29.62 55.46
N ARG A 10 20.24 30.05 54.20
CA ARG A 10 19.94 31.45 53.86
C ARG A 10 18.46 31.52 53.50
N THR A 11 17.66 31.99 54.45
CA THR A 11 16.32 32.50 54.23
C THR A 11 16.43 33.73 53.32
N TYR A 12 15.91 33.63 52.09
CA TYR A 12 15.72 34.81 51.26
C TYR A 12 14.49 35.57 51.79
N SER A 13 14.75 36.66 52.51
CA SER A 13 13.72 37.61 52.92
C SER A 13 13.08 38.23 51.68
N LYS A 14 11.83 37.84 51.43
CA LYS A 14 10.96 38.38 50.38
C LYS A 14 10.52 39.79 50.82
N CYS A 15 11.25 40.84 50.44
CA CYS A 15 10.73 42.20 50.54
C CYS A 15 9.63 42.35 49.48
N ARG A 16 8.37 42.25 49.91
CA ARG A 16 7.18 42.57 49.12
C ARG A 16 6.99 44.09 49.13
N ILE A 17 7.11 44.73 47.98
CA ILE A 17 6.53 46.05 47.75
C ILE A 17 5.28 45.81 46.90
N VAL A 18 4.11 46.08 47.50
CA VAL A 18 2.80 45.95 46.88
C VAL A 18 2.37 47.35 46.48
N ASP A 19 1.98 47.57 45.23
CA ASP A 19 1.36 48.81 44.80
C ASP A 19 -0.15 48.81 45.10
N ASN A 20 -0.75 50.00 45.15
CA ASN A 20 -2.11 50.25 45.65
C ASN A 20 -3.24 49.74 44.73
N GLN A 21 -2.95 48.86 43.77
CA GLN A 21 -3.97 48.20 42.92
C GLN A 21 -3.89 46.66 42.94
N GLY A 22 -2.95 46.06 43.67
CA GLY A 22 -3.05 44.66 44.10
C GLY A 22 -3.11 43.60 43.01
N LYS A 23 -2.34 43.71 41.91
CA LYS A 23 -2.29 42.67 40.88
C LYS A 23 -0.88 42.38 40.35
N GLU A 24 -0.51 41.10 40.37
CA GLU A 24 0.10 40.31 39.28
C GLU A 24 1.37 40.80 38.53
N CYS A 25 1.92 42.01 38.76
CA CYS A 25 3.02 42.55 37.94
C CYS A 25 4.33 41.74 37.99
N GLU A 26 4.81 41.34 39.18
CA GLU A 26 6.09 40.60 39.27
C GLU A 26 6.03 39.20 38.61
N GLN A 27 4.86 38.56 38.57
CA GLN A 27 4.70 37.24 37.93
C GLN A 27 4.50 37.37 36.42
N GLU A 28 3.82 38.42 35.97
CA GLU A 28 3.66 38.74 34.55
C GLU A 28 5.00 39.12 33.91
N ASP A 29 5.83 39.93 34.57
CA ASP A 29 7.14 40.33 34.04
C ASP A 29 8.13 39.16 33.92
N ILE A 30 8.18 38.27 34.91
CA ILE A 30 9.02 37.07 34.87
C ILE A 30 8.55 36.11 33.77
N LYS A 31 7.23 35.97 33.60
CA LYS A 31 6.64 35.11 32.56
C LYS A 31 6.87 35.68 31.16
N ALA A 32 6.71 36.99 30.99
CA ALA A 32 6.99 37.70 29.75
C ALA A 32 8.48 37.60 29.37
N LYS A 33 9.39 37.80 30.34
CA LYS A 33 10.82 37.66 30.09
C LYS A 33 11.19 36.23 29.71
N LYS A 34 10.64 35.23 30.41
CA LYS A 34 10.84 33.81 30.06
C LYS A 34 10.33 33.49 28.65
N MET A 35 9.22 34.07 28.23
CA MET A 35 8.64 33.88 26.90
C MET A 35 9.50 34.52 25.80
N GLU A 36 10.00 35.74 26.03
CA GLU A 36 10.97 36.42 25.16
C GLU A 36 12.25 35.60 25.00
N ASP A 37 12.78 35.08 26.11
CA ASP A 37 13.98 34.25 26.13
C ASP A 37 13.81 32.91 25.44
N THR A 38 12.62 32.31 25.54
CA THR A 38 12.27 31.09 24.83
C THR A 38 12.22 31.35 23.33
N ALA A 39 11.59 32.45 22.90
CA ALA A 39 11.54 32.86 21.51
C ALA A 39 12.94 33.15 20.95
N ALA A 40 13.77 33.90 21.69
CA ALA A 40 15.15 34.22 21.31
C ALA A 40 16.04 32.97 21.24
N TRP A 41 15.84 32.02 22.16
CA TRP A 41 16.55 30.74 22.18
C TRP A 41 16.29 29.91 20.92
N PHE A 42 15.02 29.68 20.59
CA PHE A 42 14.66 28.91 19.41
C PHE A 42 15.00 29.66 18.11
N ALA A 43 14.89 31.00 18.08
CA ALA A 43 15.34 31.79 16.96
C ALA A 43 16.85 31.64 16.70
N ALA A 44 17.68 31.70 17.75
CA ALA A 44 19.13 31.53 17.65
C ALA A 44 19.51 30.15 17.09
N VAL A 45 18.86 29.09 17.57
CA VAL A 45 19.05 27.71 17.08
C VAL A 45 18.62 27.59 15.63
N SER A 46 17.47 28.17 15.26
CA SER A 46 16.97 28.16 13.87
C SER A 46 17.85 28.94 12.90
N ALA A 47 18.64 29.90 13.38
CA ALA A 47 19.58 30.68 12.58
C ALA A 47 21.01 30.08 12.55
N CYS A 48 21.26 28.98 13.27
CA CYS A 48 22.61 28.47 13.53
C CYS A 48 23.57 29.51 14.16
N ASP A 49 23.03 30.44 14.95
CA ASP A 49 23.83 31.48 15.60
C ASP A 49 24.48 30.94 16.89
N MET A 50 25.67 30.37 16.72
CA MET A 50 26.43 29.74 17.80
C MET A 50 26.77 30.69 18.96
N GLU A 51 27.00 31.98 18.68
CA GLU A 51 27.32 32.96 19.72
C GLU A 51 26.11 33.21 20.61
N ARG A 52 24.94 33.43 20.00
CA ARG A 52 23.68 33.60 20.74
C ARG A 52 23.29 32.32 21.46
N VAL A 53 23.44 31.16 20.82
CA VAL A 53 23.18 29.87 21.45
C VAL A 53 24.09 29.68 22.68
N ALA A 54 25.40 29.95 22.57
CA ALA A 54 26.32 29.85 23.70
C ALA A 54 25.96 30.80 24.86
N GLY A 55 25.55 32.03 24.56
CA GLY A 55 25.13 33.00 25.58
C GLY A 55 23.81 32.65 26.28
N LEU A 56 22.90 31.97 25.60
CA LEU A 56 21.56 31.65 26.12
C LEU A 56 21.47 30.29 26.82
N VAL A 57 22.41 29.36 26.56
CA VAL A 57 22.43 28.01 27.19
C VAL A 57 22.20 28.02 28.70
N PRO A 58 22.91 28.82 29.52
CA PRO A 58 22.76 28.74 30.98
C PRO A 58 21.35 29.04 31.50
N ARG A 59 20.54 29.71 30.67
CA ARG A 59 19.18 30.16 31.01
C ARG A 59 18.10 29.40 30.27
N CYS A 60 18.42 28.87 29.09
CA CYS A 60 17.43 28.30 28.17
C CYS A 60 17.62 26.80 27.85
N ALA A 61 18.71 26.18 28.28
CA ALA A 61 18.91 24.74 28.07
C ALA A 61 17.77 23.91 28.68
N GLY A 62 17.20 23.00 27.88
CA GLY A 62 16.10 22.13 28.30
C GLY A 62 14.71 22.79 28.29
N ILE A 63 14.60 24.06 27.89
CA ILE A 63 13.30 24.68 27.62
C ILE A 63 12.65 23.98 26.42
N ARG A 64 11.33 23.79 26.52
CA ARG A 64 10.51 23.21 25.46
C ARG A 64 9.71 24.29 24.74
N ASN A 65 9.58 24.17 23.42
CA ASN A 65 8.72 25.02 22.61
C ASN A 65 7.24 24.63 22.77
N GLU A 66 6.35 25.28 22.03
CA GLU A 66 4.91 25.00 22.01
C GLU A 66 4.57 23.58 21.57
N MET A 67 5.43 22.94 20.77
CA MET A 67 5.33 21.55 20.33
C MET A 67 5.90 20.56 21.36
N GLY A 68 6.41 21.07 22.50
CA GLY A 68 7.06 20.27 23.53
C GLY A 68 8.47 19.80 23.15
N GLU A 69 9.08 20.34 22.09
CA GLU A 69 10.41 19.99 21.60
C GLU A 69 11.47 20.86 22.28
N THR A 70 12.64 20.28 22.56
CA THR A 70 13.80 21.04 23.04
C THR A 70 14.55 21.67 21.86
N ALA A 71 15.58 22.48 22.12
CA ALA A 71 16.37 23.10 21.06
C ALA A 71 17.08 22.06 20.18
N LEU A 72 17.60 20.98 20.76
CA LEU A 72 18.23 19.87 20.04
C LEU A 72 17.24 19.20 19.08
N MET A 73 16.01 18.94 19.53
CA MET A 73 14.96 18.35 18.68
C MET A 73 14.56 19.28 17.55
N MET A 74 14.42 20.58 17.82
CA MET A 74 14.11 21.57 16.79
C MET A 74 15.26 21.72 15.80
N ALA A 75 16.52 21.62 16.26
CA ALA A 75 17.68 21.64 15.39
C ALA A 75 17.67 20.47 14.41
N VAL A 76 17.39 19.24 14.89
CA VAL A 76 17.19 18.06 14.03
C VAL A 76 16.03 18.30 13.06
N ARG A 77 14.87 18.75 13.57
CA ARG A 77 13.67 18.96 12.76
C ARG A 77 13.88 19.98 11.64
N SER A 78 14.73 20.96 11.87
CA SER A 78 15.08 22.03 10.93
C SER A 78 16.37 21.75 10.14
N SER A 79 16.95 20.54 10.27
CA SER A 79 18.22 20.12 9.68
C SER A 79 19.39 21.06 9.97
N GLN A 80 19.39 21.70 11.15
CA GLN A 80 20.44 22.59 11.62
C GLN A 80 21.55 21.80 12.31
N ILE A 81 22.36 21.13 11.48
CA ILE A 81 23.39 20.18 11.90
C ILE A 81 24.49 20.85 12.75
N GLY A 82 24.85 22.11 12.44
CA GLY A 82 25.98 22.80 13.08
C GLY A 82 25.83 23.03 14.59
N VAL A 83 24.61 23.17 15.08
CA VAL A 83 24.30 23.39 16.51
C VAL A 83 24.19 22.08 17.32
N ILE A 84 23.98 20.93 16.64
CA ILE A 84 23.73 19.63 17.29
C ILE A 84 24.85 19.23 18.26
N PRO A 85 26.15 19.26 17.89
CA PRO A 85 27.24 18.86 18.80
C PRO A 85 27.34 19.74 20.04
N PHE A 86 26.92 20.99 19.93
CA PHE A 86 26.93 21.92 21.06
C PHE A 86 25.76 21.66 22.01
N LEU A 87 24.56 21.46 21.48
CA LEU A 87 23.35 21.22 22.26
C LEU A 87 23.30 19.83 22.90
N LEU A 88 23.95 18.83 22.30
CA LEU A 88 24.04 17.45 22.80
C LEU A 88 24.48 17.38 24.27
N ARG A 89 25.46 18.19 24.68
CA ARG A 89 25.97 18.16 26.07
C ARG A 89 24.96 18.65 27.13
N TYR A 90 23.90 19.32 26.71
CA TYR A 90 22.91 19.93 27.60
C TYR A 90 21.54 19.27 27.52
N GLU A 91 21.17 18.73 26.36
CA GLU A 91 19.81 18.26 26.08
C GLU A 91 19.72 16.78 25.70
N VAL A 92 20.81 16.01 25.84
CA VAL A 92 20.83 14.56 25.58
C VAL A 92 19.75 13.84 26.39
N GLY A 93 18.99 12.96 25.72
CA GLY A 93 18.01 12.09 26.35
C GLY A 93 16.74 12.79 26.85
N LEU A 94 16.61 14.11 26.65
CA LEU A 94 15.34 14.79 26.84
C LEU A 94 14.31 14.26 25.82
N LYS A 95 13.04 14.24 26.23
CA LYS A 95 11.93 13.75 25.41
C LYS A 95 10.94 14.86 25.07
N SER A 96 10.44 14.83 23.84
CA SER A 96 9.37 15.71 23.34
C SER A 96 8.04 15.43 24.06
N ALA A 97 7.02 16.28 23.84
CA ALA A 97 5.64 15.98 24.26
C ALA A 97 5.13 14.63 23.70
N SER A 98 5.61 14.20 22.53
CA SER A 98 5.30 12.87 21.98
C SER A 98 6.19 11.75 22.53
N ASN A 99 6.93 12.02 23.61
CA ASN A 99 7.83 11.08 24.28
C ASN A 99 8.98 10.56 23.39
N LYS A 100 9.42 11.39 22.41
CA LYS A 100 10.49 11.07 21.46
C LYS A 100 11.79 11.79 21.77
N THR A 101 12.94 11.16 21.54
CA THR A 101 14.26 11.81 21.62
C THR A 101 14.65 12.47 20.31
N ALA A 102 15.78 13.20 20.28
CA ALA A 102 16.29 13.83 19.08
C ALA A 102 16.69 12.80 18.01
N LEU A 103 17.33 11.70 18.41
CA LEU A 103 17.70 10.61 17.50
C LEU A 103 16.46 9.95 16.87
N GLN A 104 15.41 9.72 17.65
CA GLN A 104 14.16 9.14 17.15
C GLN A 104 13.50 10.04 16.10
N LEU A 105 13.55 11.36 16.28
CA LEU A 105 13.07 12.33 15.28
C LEU A 105 13.94 12.31 14.00
N ALA A 106 15.26 12.20 14.13
CA ALA A 106 16.16 12.09 12.98
C ALA A 106 15.83 10.84 12.13
N VAL A 107 15.53 9.71 12.78
CA VAL A 107 15.10 8.48 12.10
C VAL A 107 13.76 8.63 11.41
N GLU A 108 12.80 9.33 12.02
CA GLU A 108 11.50 9.61 11.39
C GLU A 108 11.61 10.52 10.16
N GLN A 109 12.63 11.38 10.11
CA GLN A 109 12.96 12.22 8.95
C GLN A 109 13.91 11.54 7.96
N ASP A 110 14.39 10.33 8.28
CA ASP A 110 15.47 9.63 7.57
C ASP A 110 16.74 10.49 7.36
N ASP A 111 17.04 11.36 8.32
CA ASP A 111 18.22 12.22 8.32
C ASP A 111 19.44 11.49 8.90
N VAL A 112 20.22 10.90 8.01
CA VAL A 112 21.45 10.18 8.37
C VAL A 112 22.49 11.08 9.03
N VAL A 113 22.58 12.37 8.66
CA VAL A 113 23.62 13.25 9.18
C VAL A 113 23.35 13.57 10.64
N SER A 114 22.12 13.98 10.96
CA SER A 114 21.72 14.18 12.36
C SER A 114 21.80 12.87 13.16
N ALA A 115 21.36 11.75 12.59
CA ALA A 115 21.46 10.45 13.25
C ALA A 115 22.92 10.09 13.58
N THR A 116 23.87 10.37 12.67
CA THR A 116 25.29 10.07 12.90
C THR A 116 25.92 10.83 14.06
N MET A 117 25.44 12.04 14.33
CA MET A 117 25.93 12.86 15.44
C MET A 117 25.29 12.46 16.77
N LEU A 118 24.03 12.00 16.74
CA LEU A 118 23.25 11.68 17.92
C LEU A 118 23.41 10.22 18.38
N GLY A 119 23.82 9.33 17.48
CA GLY A 119 23.82 7.89 17.70
C GLY A 119 24.59 7.46 18.95
N ASP A 120 25.83 7.90 19.13
CA ASP A 120 26.65 7.54 20.30
C ASP A 120 26.04 8.01 21.64
N ALA A 121 25.21 9.06 21.61
CA ALA A 121 24.63 9.67 22.80
C ALA A 121 23.24 9.11 23.17
N GLU A 122 22.42 8.69 22.20
CA GLU A 122 21.02 8.32 22.41
C GLU A 122 20.63 6.90 21.95
N TRP A 123 21.56 6.08 21.45
CA TRP A 123 21.23 4.76 20.87
C TRP A 123 20.51 3.80 21.84
N ASP A 124 20.77 3.88 23.15
CA ASP A 124 20.20 2.99 24.16
C ASP A 124 18.83 3.48 24.69
N ILE A 125 18.32 4.61 24.17
CA ILE A 125 17.06 5.18 24.65
C ILE A 125 15.89 4.59 23.88
N LEU A 126 15.06 3.81 24.58
CA LEU A 126 13.87 3.17 24.02
C LEU A 126 12.78 4.19 23.63
N THR A 127 12.00 3.82 22.62
CA THR A 127 10.81 4.56 22.20
C THR A 127 9.69 4.45 23.23
N SER A 128 8.59 5.17 23.00
CA SER A 128 7.38 5.03 23.82
C SER A 128 6.77 3.62 23.80
N GLY A 129 7.07 2.83 22.78
CA GLY A 129 6.58 1.45 22.61
C GLY A 129 7.55 0.39 23.12
N GLU A 130 8.60 0.78 23.85
CA GLU A 130 9.69 -0.12 24.29
C GLU A 130 10.50 -0.73 23.13
N GLU A 131 10.37 -0.16 21.93
CA GLU A 131 11.13 -0.55 20.77
C GLU A 131 12.47 0.19 20.74
N THR A 132 13.47 -0.46 20.16
CA THR A 132 14.77 0.16 19.90
C THR A 132 14.70 1.13 18.73
N VAL A 133 15.65 2.06 18.64
CA VAL A 133 15.71 3.02 17.52
C VAL A 133 15.91 2.29 16.18
N LEU A 134 16.61 1.15 16.18
CA LEU A 134 16.78 0.31 15.00
C LEU A 134 15.45 -0.30 14.53
N GLU A 135 14.63 -0.81 15.44
CA GLU A 135 13.30 -1.34 15.12
C GLU A 135 12.35 -0.24 14.61
N LEU A 136 12.47 0.98 15.18
CA LEU A 136 11.74 2.15 14.68
C LEU A 136 12.13 2.49 13.24
N ALA A 137 13.42 2.48 12.91
CA ALA A 137 13.91 2.75 11.55
C ALA A 137 13.31 1.75 10.54
N ILE A 138 13.23 0.47 10.91
CA ILE A 138 12.59 -0.55 10.08
C ILE A 138 11.10 -0.27 9.95
N THR A 139 10.40 0.03 11.05
CA THR A 139 8.96 0.29 11.07
C THR A 139 8.59 1.53 10.23
N ARG A 140 9.43 2.56 10.24
CA ARG A 140 9.26 3.80 9.46
C ARG A 140 9.80 3.73 8.04
N SER A 141 10.48 2.64 7.68
CA SER A 141 11.15 2.49 6.39
C SER A 141 12.19 3.58 6.13
N ALA A 142 12.99 3.89 7.14
CA ALA A 142 14.06 4.86 7.05
C ALA A 142 15.27 4.21 6.34
N PHE A 143 15.46 4.48 5.04
CA PHE A 143 16.42 3.79 4.19
C PHE A 143 17.86 4.29 4.40
N CYS A 144 18.02 5.59 4.59
CA CYS A 144 19.34 6.22 4.69
C CYS A 144 19.96 6.06 6.09
N THR A 145 19.14 6.13 7.14
CA THR A 145 19.57 6.03 8.53
C THR A 145 19.82 4.59 9.00
N LEU A 146 19.08 3.62 8.44
CA LEU A 146 19.13 2.22 8.84
C LEU A 146 20.52 1.58 8.72
N PRO A 147 21.29 1.75 7.62
CA PRO A 147 22.67 1.27 7.53
C PRO A 147 23.56 1.75 8.67
N TYR A 148 23.49 3.05 9.00
CA TYR A 148 24.26 3.63 10.09
C TYR A 148 23.89 3.01 11.44
N LEU A 149 22.59 2.95 11.76
CA LEU A 149 22.12 2.35 13.00
C LEU A 149 22.51 0.87 13.10
N ALA A 150 22.41 0.11 12.01
CA ALA A 150 22.81 -1.28 12.00
C ALA A 150 24.30 -1.44 12.33
N THR A 151 25.18 -0.57 11.82
CA THR A 151 26.60 -0.60 12.19
C THR A 151 26.86 -0.20 13.64
N LEU A 152 26.06 0.69 14.23
CA LEU A 152 26.14 1.01 15.65
C LEU A 152 25.73 -0.18 16.51
N TYR A 153 24.53 -0.74 16.29
CA TYR A 153 24.03 -1.86 17.08
C TYR A 153 24.87 -3.13 16.87
N GLN A 154 25.47 -3.32 15.69
CA GLN A 154 26.43 -4.42 15.47
C GLN A 154 27.63 -4.37 16.44
N ARG A 155 28.04 -3.18 16.90
CA ARG A 155 29.15 -3.01 17.87
C ARG A 155 28.70 -3.18 19.32
N HIS A 156 27.48 -2.74 19.63
CA HIS A 156 26.99 -2.68 21.02
C HIS A 156 26.11 -3.87 21.39
N ASP A 157 25.12 -4.22 20.57
CA ASP A 157 24.17 -5.31 20.84
C ASP A 157 23.77 -6.07 19.56
N GLN A 158 24.43 -7.21 19.37
CA GLN A 158 24.17 -8.15 18.28
C GLN A 158 22.77 -8.80 18.36
N ARG A 159 22.17 -8.91 19.54
CA ARG A 159 20.85 -9.54 19.72
C ARG A 159 19.74 -8.63 19.18
N VAL A 160 19.84 -7.34 19.46
CA VAL A 160 18.93 -6.32 18.91
C VAL A 160 19.02 -6.30 17.38
N LEU A 161 20.23 -6.38 16.83
CA LEU A 161 20.42 -6.47 15.38
C LEU A 161 19.73 -7.70 14.77
N SER A 162 19.89 -8.88 15.37
CA SER A 162 19.22 -10.10 14.89
C SER A 162 17.69 -9.98 14.95
N LYS A 163 17.14 -9.45 16.05
CA LYS A 163 15.70 -9.21 16.19
C LYS A 163 15.19 -8.23 15.14
N ALA A 164 15.92 -7.15 14.89
CA ALA A 164 15.60 -6.16 13.87
C ALA A 164 15.59 -6.76 12.45
N ILE A 165 16.57 -7.59 12.10
CA ILE A 165 16.60 -8.31 10.81
C ILE A 165 15.33 -9.18 10.64
N LEU A 166 14.96 -9.94 11.67
CA LEU A 166 13.77 -10.79 11.65
C LEU A 166 12.49 -9.96 11.53
N LEU A 167 12.39 -8.83 12.26
CA LEU A 167 11.27 -7.90 12.18
C LEU A 167 11.09 -7.34 10.76
N ALA A 168 12.18 -7.00 10.06
CA ALA A 168 12.08 -6.55 8.68
C ALA A 168 11.53 -7.62 7.73
N CYS A 169 11.86 -8.90 7.96
CA CYS A 169 11.29 -10.02 7.21
C CYS A 169 9.79 -10.22 7.49
N GLU A 170 9.39 -10.11 8.77
CA GLU A 170 7.98 -10.20 9.19
C GLU A 170 7.14 -9.10 8.53
N LEU A 171 7.66 -7.86 8.53
CA LEU A 171 7.04 -6.69 7.90
C LEU A 171 7.14 -6.68 6.37
N GLN A 172 7.73 -7.70 5.74
CA GLN A 172 7.91 -7.82 4.28
C GLN A 172 8.70 -6.66 3.64
N LYS A 173 9.59 -6.02 4.39
CA LYS A 173 10.38 -4.87 3.92
C LYS A 173 11.68 -5.34 3.28
N LEU A 174 11.57 -6.08 2.19
CA LEU A 174 12.69 -6.73 1.50
C LEU A 174 13.72 -5.72 0.97
N ASP A 175 13.30 -4.54 0.55
CA ASP A 175 14.21 -3.52 0.04
C ASP A 175 15.07 -2.90 1.17
N LEU A 176 14.54 -2.78 2.39
CA LEU A 176 15.34 -2.38 3.56
C LEU A 176 16.35 -3.45 3.93
N LEU A 177 15.96 -4.71 3.91
CA LEU A 177 16.89 -5.82 4.12
C LEU A 177 18.03 -5.80 3.10
N ALA A 178 17.73 -5.47 1.84
CA ALA A 178 18.75 -5.32 0.81
C ALA A 178 19.77 -4.23 1.18
N THR A 179 19.31 -3.06 1.66
CA THR A 179 20.22 -2.00 2.12
C THR A 179 21.10 -2.45 3.29
N LEU A 180 20.54 -3.18 4.26
CA LEU A 180 21.28 -3.73 5.39
C LEU A 180 22.37 -4.73 4.95
N ILE A 181 22.02 -5.65 4.05
CA ILE A 181 22.92 -6.67 3.52
C ILE A 181 24.09 -6.03 2.76
N CYS A 182 23.83 -4.96 2.00
CA CYS A 182 24.85 -4.22 1.27
C CYS A 182 25.73 -3.32 2.16
N THR A 183 25.39 -3.13 3.44
CA THR A 183 26.08 -2.16 4.31
C THR A 183 27.46 -2.63 4.76
N SER A 184 27.56 -3.83 5.36
CA SER A 184 28.85 -4.31 5.89
C SER A 184 28.95 -5.84 6.02
N PRO A 185 30.17 -6.42 5.89
CA PRO A 185 30.38 -7.86 6.07
C PRO A 185 29.94 -8.41 7.45
N PRO A 186 30.13 -7.71 8.58
CA PRO A 186 29.61 -8.16 9.87
C PRO A 186 28.09 -8.29 9.92
N ILE A 187 27.37 -7.40 9.24
CA ILE A 187 25.90 -7.48 9.12
C ILE A 187 25.50 -8.68 8.25
N GLN A 188 26.25 -8.97 7.18
CA GLN A 188 26.03 -10.19 6.39
C GLN A 188 26.19 -11.45 7.24
N GLN A 189 27.20 -11.51 8.11
CA GLN A 189 27.34 -12.60 9.07
C GLN A 189 26.19 -12.66 10.08
N ALA A 190 25.69 -11.53 10.55
CA ALA A 190 24.50 -11.46 11.42
C ALA A 190 23.27 -12.07 10.73
N VAL A 191 23.07 -11.76 9.45
CA VAL A 191 22.01 -12.34 8.63
C VAL A 191 22.18 -13.85 8.49
N LEU A 192 23.40 -14.35 8.22
CA LEU A 192 23.69 -15.79 8.19
C LEU A 192 23.44 -16.49 9.53
N ARG A 193 23.72 -15.82 10.65
CA ARG A 193 23.39 -16.33 12.00
C ARG A 193 21.89 -16.44 12.19
N CYS A 194 21.10 -15.47 11.72
CA CYS A 194 19.64 -15.53 11.75
C CYS A 194 19.10 -16.69 10.90
N LEU A 195 19.73 -16.99 9.75
CA LEU A 195 19.36 -18.15 8.94
C LEU A 195 19.64 -19.48 9.64
N ALA A 196 20.77 -19.57 10.34
CA ALA A 196 21.18 -20.77 11.06
C ALA A 196 20.42 -21.00 12.38
N ASP A 197 19.66 -20.00 12.85
CA ASP A 197 18.90 -20.10 14.09
C ASP A 197 17.68 -21.02 13.91
N PRO A 198 17.55 -22.11 14.70
CA PRO A 198 16.44 -23.05 14.59
C PRO A 198 15.07 -22.46 14.98
N SER A 199 15.04 -21.38 15.77
CA SER A 199 13.78 -20.76 16.24
C SER A 199 13.03 -19.99 15.16
N VAL A 200 13.71 -19.63 14.07
CA VAL A 200 13.14 -18.80 13.00
C VAL A 200 12.16 -19.62 12.16
N ASN A 201 11.02 -19.02 11.80
CA ASN A 201 10.02 -19.64 10.94
C ASN A 201 10.58 -19.90 9.53
N ASP A 202 10.20 -21.00 8.91
CA ASP A 202 10.61 -21.36 7.55
C ASP A 202 10.27 -20.29 6.50
N ASP A 203 9.12 -19.62 6.66
CA ASP A 203 8.71 -18.53 5.77
C ASP A 203 9.63 -17.30 5.90
N VAL A 204 10.02 -16.95 7.12
CA VAL A 204 10.97 -15.86 7.40
C VAL A 204 12.35 -16.22 6.83
N ARG A 205 12.81 -17.48 6.99
CA ARG A 205 14.05 -17.96 6.37
C ARG A 205 14.00 -17.84 4.84
N LEU A 206 12.88 -18.23 4.23
CA LEU A 206 12.71 -18.18 2.78
C LEU A 206 12.76 -16.73 2.27
N ARG A 207 12.08 -15.79 2.93
CA ARG A 207 12.16 -14.35 2.60
C ARG A 207 13.58 -13.80 2.72
N LEU A 208 14.29 -14.18 3.79
CA LEU A 208 15.66 -13.75 4.01
C LEU A 208 16.60 -14.28 2.92
N LEU A 209 16.46 -15.55 2.53
CA LEU A 209 17.23 -16.15 1.43
C LEU A 209 16.92 -15.52 0.07
N LEU A 210 15.65 -15.21 -0.20
CA LEU A 210 15.26 -14.48 -1.40
C LEU A 210 15.90 -13.08 -1.43
N SER A 211 15.91 -12.37 -0.29
CA SER A 211 16.56 -11.06 -0.19
C SER A 211 18.07 -11.15 -0.45
N LEU A 212 18.74 -12.16 0.13
CA LEU A 212 20.16 -12.40 -0.09
C LEU A 212 20.47 -12.68 -1.56
N ARG A 213 19.74 -13.62 -2.19
CA ARG A 213 19.91 -13.97 -3.62
C ARG A 213 19.72 -12.77 -4.54
N ARG A 214 18.85 -11.82 -4.19
CA ARG A 214 18.63 -10.60 -4.96
C ARG A 214 19.82 -9.65 -4.91
N THR A 215 20.54 -9.63 -3.78
CA THR A 215 21.58 -8.63 -3.50
C THR A 215 23.02 -9.10 -3.66
N ILE A 216 23.31 -10.35 -3.33
CA ILE A 216 24.67 -10.89 -3.27
C ILE A 216 24.62 -12.36 -3.70
N GLN A 217 25.59 -12.83 -4.50
CA GLN A 217 25.74 -14.27 -4.67
C GLN A 217 26.20 -14.84 -3.31
N ILE A 218 25.39 -15.71 -2.70
CA ILE A 218 25.64 -16.26 -1.35
C ILE A 218 27.06 -16.89 -1.24
N THR A 219 27.64 -17.31 -2.37
CA THR A 219 29.02 -17.82 -2.52
C THR A 219 30.12 -16.82 -2.18
N ASP A 220 29.85 -15.50 -2.22
CA ASP A 220 30.86 -14.47 -1.92
C ASP A 220 31.01 -14.21 -0.42
N ILE A 221 30.01 -14.60 0.39
CA ILE A 221 30.04 -14.43 1.83
C ILE A 221 30.77 -15.64 2.42
N GLN A 222 32.04 -15.49 2.79
CA GLN A 222 32.79 -16.54 3.51
C GLN A 222 32.15 -16.75 4.90
N PRO A 223 31.37 -17.83 5.12
CA PRO A 223 30.73 -18.05 6.41
C PRO A 223 31.79 -18.49 7.42
N ASP A 224 31.62 -18.15 8.70
CA ASP A 224 32.44 -18.75 9.75
C ASP A 224 32.33 -20.28 9.66
N SER A 225 33.44 -21.01 9.83
CA SER A 225 33.56 -22.45 9.52
C SER A 225 32.50 -23.35 10.19
N LYS A 226 31.91 -22.91 11.31
CA LYS A 226 30.82 -23.62 12.02
C LYS A 226 29.41 -23.31 11.50
N ILE A 227 29.23 -22.15 10.86
CA ILE A 227 27.95 -21.68 10.30
C ILE A 227 27.75 -22.29 8.92
N SER A 228 28.84 -22.42 8.15
CA SER A 228 28.87 -22.89 6.75
C SER A 228 28.06 -24.16 6.51
N ASP A 229 28.22 -25.20 7.33
CA ASP A 229 27.58 -26.50 7.07
C ASP A 229 26.06 -26.46 7.25
N ARG A 230 25.59 -25.77 8.31
CA ARG A 230 24.16 -25.61 8.58
C ARG A 230 23.52 -24.68 7.57
N THR A 231 24.15 -23.56 7.25
CA THR A 231 23.63 -22.64 6.23
C THR A 231 23.57 -23.30 4.87
N SER A 232 24.59 -24.08 4.48
CA SER A 232 24.60 -24.78 3.19
C SER A 232 23.49 -25.83 3.09
N SER A 233 23.24 -26.59 4.16
CA SER A 233 22.12 -27.54 4.20
C SER A 233 20.76 -26.85 4.12
N ILE A 234 20.58 -25.73 4.83
CA ILE A 234 19.34 -24.95 4.79
C ILE A 234 19.14 -24.37 3.39
N ILE A 235 20.18 -23.77 2.79
CA ILE A 235 20.14 -23.23 1.43
C ILE A 235 19.74 -24.31 0.43
N ALA A 236 20.39 -25.48 0.47
CA ALA A 236 20.05 -26.59 -0.43
C ALA A 236 18.60 -27.05 -0.27
N THR A 237 18.12 -27.15 0.97
CA THR A 237 16.74 -27.54 1.27
C THR A 237 15.76 -26.49 0.75
N THR A 238 16.02 -25.20 0.96
CA THR A 238 15.16 -24.12 0.46
C THR A 238 15.22 -23.97 -1.05
N ASP A 239 16.36 -24.22 -1.68
CA ASP A 239 16.51 -24.19 -3.13
C ASP A 239 15.69 -25.30 -3.79
N SER A 240 15.64 -26.48 -3.16
CA SER A 240 14.73 -27.54 -3.60
C SER A 240 13.26 -27.15 -3.48
N ARG A 241 12.87 -26.47 -2.38
CA ARG A 241 11.50 -25.96 -2.18
C ARG A 241 11.14 -24.88 -3.18
N ILE A 242 12.03 -23.92 -3.43
CA ILE A 242 11.83 -22.86 -4.43
C ILE A 242 11.68 -23.47 -5.82
N SER A 243 12.52 -24.44 -6.18
CA SER A 243 12.44 -25.13 -7.48
C SER A 243 11.12 -25.91 -7.63
N GLY A 244 10.66 -26.57 -6.57
CA GLY A 244 9.36 -27.24 -6.54
C GLY A 244 8.20 -26.26 -6.74
N LEU A 245 8.17 -25.17 -5.98
CA LEU A 245 7.16 -24.12 -6.12
C LEU A 245 7.17 -23.46 -7.50
N LEU A 246 8.34 -23.24 -8.10
CA LEU A 246 8.45 -22.73 -9.47
C LEU A 246 7.88 -23.72 -10.49
N SER A 247 8.14 -25.02 -10.32
CA SER A 247 7.57 -26.06 -11.17
C SER A 247 6.05 -26.16 -11.05
N GLU A 248 5.50 -26.07 -9.83
CA GLU A 248 4.06 -26.02 -9.59
C GLU A 248 3.42 -24.77 -10.20
N LEU A 249 4.07 -23.61 -10.07
CA LEU A 249 3.61 -22.36 -10.67
C LEU A 249 3.62 -22.44 -12.20
N GLU A 250 4.66 -23.02 -12.79
CA GLU A 250 4.74 -23.24 -14.24
C GLU A 250 3.67 -24.22 -14.73
N ALA A 251 3.41 -25.28 -13.98
CA ALA A 251 2.31 -26.21 -14.28
C ALA A 251 0.95 -25.48 -14.22
N CYS A 252 0.71 -24.69 -13.17
CA CYS A 252 -0.51 -23.87 -13.06
C CYS A 252 -0.63 -22.90 -14.24
N ARG A 253 0.45 -22.20 -14.61
CA ARG A 253 0.47 -21.29 -15.76
C ARG A 253 0.12 -22.00 -17.07
N LEU A 254 0.64 -23.21 -17.29
CA LEU A 254 0.33 -24.00 -18.47
C LEU A 254 -1.13 -24.46 -18.48
N THR A 255 -1.67 -24.91 -17.35
CA THR A 255 -3.09 -25.29 -17.26
C THR A 255 -4.03 -24.10 -17.51
N ILE A 256 -3.72 -22.92 -16.95
CA ILE A 256 -4.47 -21.68 -17.20
C ILE A 256 -4.38 -21.32 -18.68
N TRP A 257 -3.19 -21.39 -19.27
CA TRP A 257 -3.01 -21.11 -20.70
C TRP A 257 -3.82 -22.08 -21.57
N GLN A 258 -3.85 -23.37 -21.24
CA GLN A 258 -4.63 -24.37 -21.96
C GLN A 258 -6.14 -24.10 -21.84
N LEU A 259 -6.64 -23.80 -20.65
CA LEU A 259 -8.05 -23.44 -20.44
C LEU A 259 -8.44 -22.18 -21.22
N ILE A 260 -7.58 -21.16 -21.25
CA ILE A 260 -7.79 -19.96 -22.06
C ILE A 260 -7.81 -20.32 -23.55
N SER A 261 -6.88 -21.15 -24.02
CA SER A 261 -6.84 -21.60 -25.42
C SER A 261 -8.12 -22.34 -25.82
N GLU A 262 -8.58 -23.29 -25.01
CA GLU A 262 -9.83 -24.04 -25.24
C GLU A 262 -11.06 -23.11 -25.23
N ALA A 263 -11.12 -22.16 -24.30
CA ALA A 263 -12.17 -21.15 -24.25
C ALA A 263 -12.18 -20.28 -25.52
N THR A 264 -11.01 -19.81 -25.99
CA THR A 264 -10.91 -19.02 -27.23
C THR A 264 -11.30 -19.83 -28.47
N GLN A 265 -10.91 -21.10 -28.56
CA GLN A 265 -11.31 -21.96 -29.67
C GLN A 265 -12.82 -22.20 -29.69
N SER A 266 -13.42 -22.44 -28.51
CA SER A 266 -14.87 -22.60 -28.39
C SER A 266 -15.60 -21.32 -28.80
N ARG A 267 -15.13 -20.15 -28.36
CA ARG A 267 -15.64 -18.83 -28.76
C ARG A 267 -15.61 -18.67 -30.29
N ASP A 268 -14.47 -18.93 -30.93
CA ASP A 268 -14.33 -18.82 -32.38
C ASP A 268 -15.32 -19.72 -33.12
N THR A 269 -15.58 -20.92 -32.61
CA THR A 269 -16.56 -21.83 -33.22
C THR A 269 -18.00 -21.31 -33.08
N TYR A 270 -18.35 -20.75 -31.93
CA TYR A 270 -19.66 -20.14 -31.72
C TYR A 270 -19.84 -18.87 -32.56
N GLU A 271 -18.81 -18.04 -32.69
CA GLU A 271 -18.83 -16.84 -33.54
C GLU A 271 -19.01 -17.20 -35.02
N ARG A 272 -18.32 -18.25 -35.51
CA ARG A 272 -18.54 -18.76 -36.88
C ARG A 272 -19.95 -19.29 -37.08
N ARG A 273 -20.50 -20.05 -36.11
CA ARG A 273 -21.88 -20.57 -36.18
C ARG A 273 -22.89 -19.43 -36.17
N LEU A 274 -22.67 -18.42 -35.34
CA LEU A 274 -23.48 -17.21 -35.27
C LEU A 274 -23.44 -16.42 -36.58
N ALA A 275 -22.28 -16.34 -37.26
CA ALA A 275 -22.15 -15.72 -38.57
C ALA A 275 -22.95 -16.49 -39.65
N ALA A 276 -22.83 -17.82 -39.69
CA ALA A 276 -23.57 -18.66 -40.63
C ALA A 276 -25.10 -18.54 -40.45
N LEU A 277 -25.59 -18.53 -39.21
CA LEU A 277 -27.03 -18.36 -38.93
C LEU A 277 -27.53 -16.96 -39.33
N LYS A 278 -26.69 -15.92 -39.19
CA LYS A 278 -27.03 -14.56 -39.67
C LYS A 278 -27.14 -14.53 -41.19
N GLU A 279 -26.24 -15.19 -41.92
CA GLU A 279 -26.32 -15.31 -43.38
C GLU A 279 -27.58 -16.07 -43.83
N GLU A 280 -27.92 -17.18 -43.16
CA GLU A 280 -29.13 -17.95 -43.43
C GLU A 280 -30.39 -17.12 -43.18
N ARG A 281 -30.46 -16.41 -42.05
CA ARG A 281 -31.52 -15.44 -41.76
C ARG A 281 -31.64 -14.39 -42.87
N ASP A 282 -30.53 -13.81 -43.31
CA ASP A 282 -30.54 -12.75 -44.33
C ASP A 282 -31.00 -13.28 -45.69
N SER A 283 -30.64 -14.51 -46.04
CA SER A 283 -31.15 -15.23 -47.22
C SER A 283 -32.68 -15.43 -47.14
N LEU A 284 -33.18 -15.93 -46.01
CA LEU A 284 -34.62 -16.13 -45.80
C LEU A 284 -35.40 -14.82 -45.81
N LEU A 285 -34.87 -13.75 -45.22
CA LEU A 285 -35.46 -12.41 -45.30
C LEU A 285 -35.53 -11.91 -46.74
N GLN A 286 -34.48 -12.11 -47.54
CA GLN A 286 -34.51 -11.79 -48.98
C GLN A 286 -35.56 -12.61 -49.74
N GLN A 287 -35.70 -13.91 -49.44
CA GLN A 287 -36.72 -14.75 -50.06
C GLN A 287 -38.13 -14.32 -49.67
N LEU A 288 -38.37 -14.00 -48.40
CA LEU A 288 -39.64 -13.46 -47.92
C LEU A 288 -39.96 -12.11 -48.59
N GLN A 289 -38.99 -11.22 -48.73
CA GLN A 289 -39.17 -9.97 -49.46
C GLN A 289 -39.55 -10.20 -50.93
N ARG A 290 -38.87 -11.10 -51.63
CA ARG A 290 -39.20 -11.48 -53.02
C ARG A 290 -40.62 -12.02 -53.13
N ARG A 291 -40.99 -13.00 -52.29
CA ARG A 291 -42.34 -13.58 -52.27
C ARG A 291 -43.41 -12.56 -51.90
N ARG A 292 -43.11 -11.62 -51.01
CA ARG A 292 -44.03 -10.52 -50.66
C ARG A 292 -44.29 -9.62 -51.86
N ILE A 293 -43.26 -9.26 -52.62
CA ILE A 293 -43.38 -8.48 -53.87
C ILE A 293 -44.20 -9.27 -54.91
N GLU A 294 -43.95 -10.57 -55.06
CA GLU A 294 -44.71 -11.45 -55.97
C GLU A 294 -46.18 -11.61 -55.56
N SER A 295 -46.47 -11.61 -54.25
CA SER A 295 -47.83 -11.70 -53.70
C SER A 295 -48.61 -10.38 -53.74
N THR A 296 -47.94 -9.24 -53.99
CA THR A 296 -48.66 -7.99 -54.26
C THR A 296 -49.26 -8.06 -55.66
N PRO A 297 -50.59 -8.03 -55.83
CA PRO A 297 -51.20 -8.08 -57.16
C PRO A 297 -50.74 -6.87 -57.98
N LYS A 298 -50.30 -7.12 -59.22
CA LYS A 298 -50.12 -6.09 -60.24
C LYS A 298 -51.46 -5.37 -60.43
N THR A 299 -51.67 -4.26 -59.74
CA THR A 299 -52.75 -3.34 -60.06
C THR A 299 -52.47 -2.74 -61.44
N THR A 300 -53.19 -3.22 -62.43
CA THR A 300 -53.40 -2.57 -63.72
C THR A 300 -53.92 -1.15 -63.47
N THR A 301 -53.07 -0.16 -63.68
CA THR A 301 -53.48 1.25 -63.79
C THR A 301 -53.90 1.52 -65.23
N THR A 302 -55.21 1.60 -65.47
CA THR A 302 -55.77 2.25 -66.66
C THR A 302 -56.37 3.58 -66.22
N THR A 303 -55.75 4.67 -66.69
CA THR A 303 -56.31 6.01 -66.96
C THR A 303 -57.10 6.74 -65.85
N HIS A 304 -56.51 7.76 -65.23
CA HIS A 304 -56.63 9.14 -65.72
C HIS A 304 -55.72 10.13 -64.96
N SER A 305 -55.03 10.91 -65.78
CA SER A 305 -54.22 12.12 -65.61
C SER A 305 -54.51 13.07 -64.42
N ARG A 306 -53.44 13.28 -63.60
CA ARG A 306 -52.77 14.59 -63.27
C ARG A 306 -53.51 15.65 -62.36
N PRO A 307 -52.82 16.66 -61.76
CA PRO A 307 -52.27 16.65 -60.37
C PRO A 307 -52.56 18.00 -59.60
N PRO A 308 -51.76 18.51 -58.60
CA PRO A 308 -51.25 17.99 -57.31
C PRO A 308 -51.45 18.97 -56.11
N LYS A 309 -50.90 18.58 -54.94
CA LYS A 309 -50.26 19.37 -53.84
C LYS A 309 -51.02 19.48 -52.50
N SER A 310 -50.45 18.93 -51.44
CA SER A 310 -49.59 19.68 -50.50
C SER A 310 -49.18 18.84 -49.28
N GLN A 311 -47.95 19.11 -48.81
CA GLN A 311 -47.29 18.53 -47.65
C GLN A 311 -47.95 18.97 -46.33
N LYS A 312 -47.87 18.13 -45.28
CA LYS A 312 -47.32 18.49 -43.94
C LYS A 312 -47.39 17.34 -42.90
N THR A 313 -46.20 16.85 -42.57
CA THR A 313 -45.58 16.65 -41.23
C THR A 313 -46.40 16.34 -39.95
N ARG A 314 -45.84 15.36 -39.20
CA ARG A 314 -45.51 15.31 -37.75
C ARG A 314 -46.46 14.61 -36.76
N GLY A 315 -45.89 13.62 -36.06
CA GLY A 315 -45.76 13.64 -34.59
C GLY A 315 -46.49 12.54 -33.81
N ARG A 316 -45.76 11.50 -33.37
CA ARG A 316 -46.20 10.45 -32.44
C ARG A 316 -45.65 10.71 -31.04
N SER A 317 -46.48 10.56 -30.02
CA SER A 317 -46.24 10.84 -28.60
C SER A 317 -45.94 9.57 -27.77
N GLN A 318 -44.85 9.66 -27.01
CA GLN A 318 -44.66 9.41 -25.56
C GLN A 318 -45.41 8.27 -24.80
N SER A 319 -44.58 7.33 -24.31
CA SER A 319 -44.25 7.04 -22.88
C SER A 319 -45.03 5.98 -22.04
N PRO A 320 -44.32 5.27 -21.11
CA PRO A 320 -44.83 4.13 -20.31
C PRO A 320 -44.89 4.37 -18.77
N ILE A 321 -45.46 3.40 -18.02
CA ILE A 321 -45.61 3.40 -16.54
C ILE A 321 -44.86 2.22 -15.88
N LYS A 322 -44.51 2.41 -14.60
CA LYS A 322 -43.56 1.78 -13.64
C LYS A 322 -44.01 0.45 -12.92
N PRO A 323 -43.13 -0.18 -12.07
CA PRO A 323 -43.06 -1.61 -11.66
C PRO A 323 -43.51 -1.89 -10.19
N PRO A 324 -43.34 -3.09 -9.53
CA PRO A 324 -42.07 -3.52 -8.87
C PRO A 324 -41.85 -5.06 -8.56
N ASN A 325 -40.66 -5.38 -8.01
CA ASN A 325 -40.08 -6.55 -7.29
C ASN A 325 -40.92 -7.77 -6.77
N SER A 326 -40.32 -8.99 -6.86
CA SER A 326 -39.80 -9.86 -5.75
C SER A 326 -40.06 -11.38 -5.84
N LYS A 327 -38.98 -12.15 -5.57
CA LYS A 327 -38.82 -13.43 -4.84
C LYS A 327 -39.61 -14.73 -5.20
N SER A 328 -38.80 -15.80 -5.27
CA SER A 328 -38.98 -17.13 -4.67
C SER A 328 -39.79 -18.21 -5.40
N TYR A 329 -39.04 -19.28 -5.73
CA TYR A 329 -39.41 -20.68 -5.87
C TYR A 329 -40.72 -21.12 -5.19
N ARG A 330 -41.56 -21.85 -5.96
CA ARG A 330 -42.24 -23.06 -5.49
C ARG A 330 -42.59 -24.00 -6.65
N GLU A 331 -42.64 -25.27 -6.31
CA GLU A 331 -42.58 -26.46 -7.15
C GLU A 331 -43.74 -26.70 -8.14
N VAL A 332 -43.35 -27.36 -9.24
CA VAL A 332 -43.99 -28.35 -10.14
C VAL A 332 -45.40 -28.86 -9.76
N PRO A 333 -46.31 -28.98 -10.75
CA PRO A 333 -46.80 -30.31 -11.13
C PRO A 333 -46.80 -30.56 -12.65
N SER A 334 -46.38 -31.75 -13.05
CA SER A 334 -46.35 -32.30 -14.41
C SER A 334 -47.76 -32.47 -15.05
N PRO A 335 -47.85 -33.00 -16.27
CA PRO A 335 -47.96 -32.32 -17.57
C PRO A 335 -49.40 -32.31 -18.13
N PRO A 336 -49.68 -31.56 -19.21
CA PRO A 336 -50.71 -32.03 -20.13
C PRO A 336 -50.21 -32.07 -21.57
N ARG A 337 -50.23 -33.30 -22.09
CA ARG A 337 -50.71 -33.69 -23.43
C ARG A 337 -50.37 -32.74 -24.57
N THR A 338 -49.47 -33.23 -25.42
CA THR A 338 -49.36 -32.86 -26.83
C THR A 338 -50.73 -32.64 -27.48
N PRO A 339 -51.02 -31.43 -27.98
CA PRO A 339 -52.08 -31.26 -28.97
C PRO A 339 -51.52 -31.73 -30.31
N THR A 340 -52.15 -32.77 -30.85
CA THR A 340 -52.01 -33.23 -32.22
C THR A 340 -52.25 -32.06 -33.18
N PRO A 341 -51.42 -31.83 -34.21
CA PRO A 341 -51.58 -30.68 -35.08
C PRO A 341 -52.79 -30.88 -36.00
N LEU A 342 -53.81 -30.03 -35.84
CA LEU A 342 -54.88 -29.86 -36.81
C LEU A 342 -54.30 -29.25 -38.08
N ALA A 343 -54.41 -29.99 -39.18
CA ALA A 343 -54.00 -29.58 -40.51
C ALA A 343 -54.76 -28.31 -40.95
N THR A 344 -54.08 -27.17 -40.89
CA THR A 344 -54.47 -25.96 -41.62
C THR A 344 -53.53 -25.80 -42.79
N SER A 345 -54.08 -25.68 -44.00
CA SER A 345 -53.37 -25.46 -45.26
C SER A 345 -52.21 -24.48 -45.10
N GLU A 346 -50.99 -25.01 -45.01
CA GLU A 346 -49.79 -24.21 -44.78
C GLU A 346 -49.49 -23.43 -46.06
N THR A 347 -49.76 -22.13 -46.03
CA THR A 347 -49.23 -21.26 -47.06
C THR A 347 -47.70 -21.35 -47.00
N PRO A 348 -47.00 -21.42 -48.13
CA PRO A 348 -45.53 -21.50 -48.15
C PRO A 348 -44.83 -20.27 -47.56
N LEU A 349 -45.60 -19.25 -47.14
CA LEU A 349 -45.15 -18.09 -46.37
C LEU A 349 -45.07 -18.38 -44.86
N GLY A 350 -46.04 -19.12 -44.30
CA GLY A 350 -46.08 -19.43 -42.87
C GLY A 350 -44.96 -20.38 -42.42
N GLU A 351 -44.49 -21.24 -43.32
CA GLU A 351 -43.36 -22.14 -43.06
C GLU A 351 -42.03 -21.35 -42.98
N LEU A 352 -41.82 -20.37 -43.85
CA LEU A 352 -40.65 -19.48 -43.80
C LEU A 352 -40.64 -18.62 -42.53
N GLU A 353 -41.80 -18.16 -42.07
CA GLU A 353 -41.92 -17.38 -40.82
C GLU A 353 -41.61 -18.23 -39.58
N ARG A 354 -42.03 -19.49 -39.55
CA ARG A 354 -41.64 -20.44 -38.49
C ARG A 354 -40.15 -20.72 -38.47
N GLN A 355 -39.54 -20.97 -39.64
CA GLN A 355 -38.10 -21.21 -39.75
C GLN A 355 -37.29 -19.98 -39.28
N LEU A 356 -37.74 -18.78 -39.63
CA LEU A 356 -37.10 -17.55 -39.19
C LEU A 356 -37.25 -17.32 -37.67
N ALA A 357 -38.38 -17.69 -37.07
CA ALA A 357 -38.57 -17.63 -35.62
C ALA A 357 -37.64 -18.59 -34.86
N GLY A 358 -37.44 -19.81 -35.37
CA GLY A 358 -36.49 -20.79 -34.79
C GLY A 358 -35.03 -20.34 -34.89
N LEU A 359 -34.63 -19.74 -36.02
CA LEU A 359 -33.27 -19.20 -36.17
C LEU A 359 -32.99 -18.02 -35.22
N LEU A 360 -34.00 -17.22 -34.90
CA LEU A 360 -33.86 -16.10 -33.96
C LEU A 360 -33.61 -16.59 -32.51
N THR A 361 -34.23 -17.69 -32.10
CA THR A 361 -33.98 -18.29 -30.78
C THR A 361 -32.57 -18.89 -30.70
N ASP A 362 -32.13 -19.59 -31.74
CA ASP A 362 -30.78 -20.17 -31.79
C ASP A 362 -29.69 -19.09 -31.75
N VAL A 363 -29.92 -17.95 -32.41
CA VAL A 363 -29.02 -16.80 -32.41
C VAL A 363 -28.94 -16.13 -31.03
N SER A 364 -30.03 -16.06 -30.27
CA SER A 364 -30.01 -15.53 -28.90
C SER A 364 -29.28 -16.46 -27.94
N ASP A 365 -29.47 -17.77 -28.05
CA ASP A 365 -28.83 -18.76 -27.18
C ASP A 365 -27.32 -18.79 -27.41
N LEU A 366 -26.88 -18.72 -28.67
CA LEU A 366 -25.45 -18.61 -29.01
C LEU A 366 -24.82 -17.31 -28.54
N ARG A 367 -25.53 -16.17 -28.62
CA ARG A 367 -25.04 -14.91 -28.07
C ARG A 367 -24.86 -14.98 -26.56
N TYR A 368 -25.79 -15.62 -25.85
CA TYR A 368 -25.68 -15.82 -24.41
C TYR A 368 -24.48 -16.71 -24.07
N ALA A 369 -24.25 -17.79 -24.83
CA ALA A 369 -23.09 -18.66 -24.65
C ALA A 369 -21.76 -17.92 -24.88
N VAL A 370 -21.66 -17.08 -25.91
CA VAL A 370 -20.46 -16.26 -26.15
C VAL A 370 -20.23 -15.26 -25.02
N HIS A 371 -21.28 -14.60 -24.53
CA HIS A 371 -21.19 -13.63 -23.45
C HIS A 371 -20.86 -14.29 -22.08
N ALA A 372 -21.19 -15.57 -21.90
CA ALA A 372 -20.83 -16.33 -20.70
C ALA A 372 -19.37 -16.82 -20.71
N LEU A 373 -18.70 -16.82 -21.88
CA LEU A 373 -17.29 -17.17 -22.05
C LEU A 373 -16.36 -15.94 -21.94
N GLU A 374 -16.90 -14.71 -22.08
CA GLU A 374 -16.22 -13.44 -21.80
C GLU A 374 -16.24 -13.14 -20.29
#